data_AF-A0A6A9QR39-F1
#
_entry.id   AF-A0A6A9QR39-F1
#
_cell.length_a   1.000
_cell.length_b   1.000
_cell.length_c   1.000
_cell.angle_alpha   90.00
_cell.angle_beta   90.00
_cell.angle_gamma   90.00
#
_symmetry.space_group_name_H-M   'P 1'
#
loop_
_entity.id
_entity.type
_entity.pdbx_description
1 polymer ?
#
loop_
_entity_poly.entity_id
_entity_poly.type
_entity_poly.pdbx_seq_one_letter_code
_entity_poly.pdbx_strand_id
1 'polypeptide(L)'
;MLSLKTSADIYLEEADELLKKGDLIQASEKLYKAAEEAIRLLSFILKLNLEIVNTKSLTDAVFLISEKLNDSKIPIYWASAISLITVNLSKEVVKDLRNDVEELVKIADREYIKVLGRG
;
A
#
# COMPACT_ATOMS: atom_id res chain seq x y z
N MET A 1 -13.80 15.67 11.67
CA MET A 1 -14.46 14.77 10.69
C MET A 1 -13.77 13.43 10.84
N LEU A 2 -14.44 12.39 11.36
CA LEU A 2 -13.85 11.05 11.35
C LEU A 2 -13.78 10.61 9.89
N SER A 3 -12.58 10.56 9.31
CA SER A 3 -12.39 9.82 8.06
C SER A 3 -12.51 8.33 8.39
N LEU A 4 -13.28 7.59 7.58
CA LEU A 4 -13.31 6.15 7.69
C LEU A 4 -11.90 5.65 7.37
N LYS A 5 -11.24 4.98 8.33
CA LYS A 5 -9.91 4.40 8.10
C LYS A 5 -10.08 3.05 7.41
N THR A 6 -9.32 2.85 6.35
CA THR A 6 -9.19 1.56 5.66
C THR A 6 -8.24 0.64 6.44
N SER A 7 -8.22 -0.65 6.11
CA SER A 7 -7.20 -1.57 6.66
C SER A 7 -5.78 -1.10 6.36
N ALA A 8 -5.57 -0.47 5.20
CA ALA A 8 -4.26 0.06 4.80
C ALA A 8 -3.80 1.20 5.73
N ASP A 9 -4.71 2.10 6.12
CA ASP A 9 -4.45 3.17 7.09
C ASP A 9 -4.03 2.61 8.45
N ILE A 10 -4.77 1.60 8.94
CA ILE A 10 -4.48 0.97 10.24
C ILE A 10 -3.08 0.34 10.24
N TYR A 11 -2.71 -0.38 9.18
CA TYR A 11 -1.37 -0.96 9.09
C TYR A 11 -0.26 0.09 8.98
N LEU A 12 -0.51 1.22 8.31
CA LEU A 12 0.44 2.32 8.24
C LEU A 12 0.68 2.96 9.63
N GLU A 13 -0.39 3.13 10.42
CA GLU A 13 -0.30 3.64 11.79
C GLU A 13 0.45 2.66 12.72
N GLU A 14 0.15 1.37 12.64
CA GLU A 14 0.87 0.33 13.38
C GLU A 14 2.36 0.32 13.02
N ALA A 15 2.70 0.47 11.72
CA ALA A 15 4.08 0.58 11.28
C ALA A 15 4.78 1.80 11.90
N ASP A 16 4.12 2.96 11.92
CA ASP A 16 4.67 4.18 12.50
C ASP A 16 4.94 4.05 14.01
N GLU A 17 4.08 3.33 14.74
CA GLU A 17 4.32 3.01 16.14
C GLU A 17 5.54 2.10 16.35
N LEU A 18 5.72 1.10 15.48
CA LEU A 18 6.86 0.18 15.52
C LEU A 18 8.17 0.91 15.17
N LEU A 19 8.15 1.81 14.19
CA LEU A 19 9.30 2.66 13.85
C LEU A 19 9.73 3.56 15.00
N LYS A 20 8.77 4.13 15.75
CA LYS A 20 9.06 4.92 16.96
C LYS A 20 9.75 4.08 18.04
N LYS A 21 9.37 2.80 18.17
CA LYS A 21 9.97 1.83 19.10
C LYS A 21 11.31 1.25 18.60
N GLY A 22 11.65 1.48 17.33
CA GLY A 22 12.87 0.95 16.71
C GLY A 22 12.75 -0.50 16.23
N ASP A 23 11.54 -1.07 16.21
CA ASP A 23 11.29 -2.42 15.68
C ASP A 23 11.14 -2.36 14.15
N LEU A 24 12.28 -2.35 13.46
CA LEU A 24 12.33 -2.20 12.01
C LEU A 24 11.74 -3.40 11.26
N ILE A 25 11.91 -4.61 11.80
CA ILE A 25 11.44 -5.85 11.16
C ILE A 25 9.92 -5.83 11.12
N GLN A 26 9.27 -5.64 12.27
CA GLN A 26 7.81 -5.63 12.29
C GLN A 26 7.23 -4.38 11.64
N ALA A 27 7.89 -3.22 11.72
CA ALA A 27 7.48 -2.05 10.95
C ALA A 27 7.44 -2.37 9.45
N SER A 28 8.47 -3.03 8.91
CA SER A 28 8.54 -3.38 7.50
C SER A 28 7.43 -4.35 7.08
N GLU A 29 7.10 -5.34 7.92
CA GLU A 29 5.97 -6.23 7.70
C GLU A 29 4.62 -5.49 7.64
N LYS A 30 4.42 -4.50 8.53
CA LYS A 30 3.20 -3.69 8.56
C LYS A 30 3.10 -2.76 7.37
N LEU A 31 4.20 -2.17 6.93
CA LEU A 31 4.25 -1.37 5.70
C LEU A 31 3.91 -2.21 4.46
N TYR A 32 4.44 -3.43 4.35
CA TYR A 32 4.07 -4.34 3.27
C TYR A 32 2.56 -4.66 3.30
N LYS A 33 1.99 -4.94 4.48
CA LYS A 33 0.54 -5.19 4.63
C LYS A 33 -0.31 -3.97 4.27
N ALA A 34 0.13 -2.77 4.62
CA ALA A 34 -0.54 -1.53 4.20
C ALA A 34 -0.60 -1.42 2.67
N ALA A 35 0.52 -1.68 1.99
CA ALA A 35 0.58 -1.69 0.53
C ALA A 35 -0.31 -2.79 -0.07
N GLU A 36 -0.28 -4.01 0.49
CA GLU A 36 -1.12 -5.12 0.03
C GLU A 36 -2.62 -4.76 0.10
N GLU A 37 -3.09 -4.23 1.23
CA GLU A 37 -4.48 -3.82 1.40
C GLU A 37 -4.86 -2.66 0.47
N ALA A 38 -3.95 -1.71 0.24
CA ALA A 38 -4.18 -0.63 -0.73
C ALA A 38 -4.38 -1.17 -2.16
N ILE A 39 -3.56 -2.13 -2.59
CA ILE A 39 -3.70 -2.78 -3.91
C ILE A 39 -4.99 -3.60 -3.99
N ARG A 40 -5.36 -4.33 -2.93
CA ARG A 40 -6.64 -5.08 -2.88
C ARG A 40 -7.83 -4.14 -2.99
N LEU A 41 -7.83 -3.02 -2.27
CA LEU A 41 -8.88 -2.01 -2.32
C LEU A 41 -9.00 -1.38 -3.71
N LEU A 42 -7.88 -0.98 -4.31
CA LEU A 42 -7.84 -0.43 -5.66
C LEU A 42 -8.33 -1.44 -6.70
N SER A 43 -7.93 -2.72 -6.58
CA SER A 43 -8.39 -3.79 -7.46
C SER A 43 -9.90 -3.96 -7.40
N PHE A 44 -10.48 -3.90 -6.20
CA PHE A 44 -11.92 -3.95 -5.99
C PHE A 44 -12.65 -2.73 -6.59
N ILE A 45 -12.17 -1.51 -6.30
CA ILE A 45 -12.76 -0.26 -6.80
C ILE A 45 -12.75 -0.22 -8.34
N LEU A 46 -11.64 -0.63 -8.94
CA LEU A 46 -11.44 -0.64 -10.39
C LEU A 46 -12.05 -1.88 -11.07
N LYS A 47 -12.70 -2.76 -10.31
CA LYS A 47 -13.35 -3.99 -10.78
C LYS A 47 -12.42 -4.84 -11.63
N LEU A 48 -11.19 -5.06 -11.12
CA LEU A 48 -10.24 -5.97 -11.75
C LEU A 48 -10.73 -7.40 -11.55
N ASN A 49 -10.99 -8.12 -12.64
CA ASN A 49 -11.37 -9.53 -12.61
C ASN A 49 -10.14 -10.42 -12.38
N LEU A 50 -9.51 -10.29 -11.21
CA LEU A 50 -8.30 -11.01 -10.81
C LEU A 50 -8.52 -11.75 -9.49
N GLU A 51 -8.00 -12.96 -9.41
CA GLU A 51 -7.94 -13.71 -8.15
C GLU A 51 -6.62 -13.39 -7.44
N ILE A 52 -6.69 -12.64 -6.33
CA ILE A 52 -5.51 -12.21 -5.58
C ILE A 52 -5.20 -13.23 -4.47
N VAL A 53 -4.33 -14.17 -4.79
CA VAL A 53 -3.96 -15.32 -3.93
C VAL A 53 -2.51 -15.30 -3.45
N ASN A 54 -1.66 -14.50 -4.09
CA ASN A 54 -0.23 -14.40 -3.75
C ASN A 54 0.40 -13.08 -4.26
N THR A 55 1.66 -12.85 -3.91
CA THR A 55 2.44 -11.66 -4.31
C THR A 55 2.55 -11.49 -5.83
N LYS A 56 2.58 -12.59 -6.61
CA LYS A 56 2.59 -12.50 -8.08
C LYS A 56 1.28 -11.91 -8.59
N SER A 57 0.14 -12.44 -8.16
CA SER A 57 -1.18 -11.91 -8.54
C SER A 57 -1.41 -10.47 -8.06
N LEU A 58 -0.84 -10.08 -6.91
CA LEU A 58 -0.82 -8.67 -6.48
C LEU A 58 -0.01 -7.80 -7.44
N THR A 59 1.17 -8.28 -7.86
CA THR A 59 2.02 -7.56 -8.82
C THR A 59 1.34 -7.42 -10.19
N ASP A 60 0.63 -8.44 -10.65
CA ASP A 60 -0.16 -8.35 -11.89
C ASP A 60 -1.27 -7.29 -11.76
N ALA A 61 -1.94 -7.22 -10.60
CA ALA A 61 -2.93 -6.18 -10.32
C ALA A 61 -2.31 -4.78 -10.31
N VAL A 62 -1.11 -4.60 -9.72
CA VAL A 62 -0.39 -3.32 -9.65
C VAL A 62 -0.22 -2.69 -11.05
N PHE A 63 0.20 -3.48 -12.05
CA PHE A 63 0.36 -2.97 -13.41
C PHE A 63 -0.97 -2.57 -14.06
N LEU A 64 -2.01 -3.38 -13.88
CA LEU A 64 -3.35 -3.06 -14.38
C LEU A 64 -3.96 -1.82 -13.71
N ILE A 65 -3.71 -1.63 -12.41
CA ILE A 65 -4.08 -0.41 -11.67
C ILE A 65 -3.34 0.79 -12.26
N SER A 66 -2.03 0.68 -12.44
CA SER A 66 -1.18 1.73 -13.01
C SER A 66 -1.69 2.19 -14.37
N GLU A 67 -2.03 1.26 -15.26
CA GLU A 67 -2.61 1.56 -16.58
C GLU A 67 -3.98 2.25 -16.46
N LYS A 68 -4.88 1.73 -15.62
CA LYS A 68 -6.23 2.30 -15.47
C LYS A 68 -6.24 3.70 -14.86
N LEU A 69 -5.34 3.97 -13.92
CA LEU A 69 -5.22 5.27 -13.27
C LEU A 69 -4.28 6.22 -14.04
N ASN A 70 -3.58 5.73 -15.07
CA ASN A 70 -2.54 6.45 -15.79
C ASN A 70 -1.49 7.06 -14.84
N ASP A 71 -1.05 6.25 -13.86
CA ASP A 71 -0.04 6.64 -12.87
C ASP A 71 1.10 5.62 -12.84
N SER A 72 2.21 5.99 -13.47
CA SER A 72 3.40 5.15 -13.59
C SER A 72 4.20 5.01 -12.28
N LYS A 73 3.82 5.72 -11.20
CA LYS A 73 4.50 5.60 -9.91
C LYS A 73 3.99 4.42 -9.08
N ILE A 74 2.78 3.93 -9.34
CA ILE A 74 2.18 2.82 -8.59
C ILE A 74 3.08 1.57 -8.57
N PRO A 75 3.68 1.12 -9.69
CA PRO A 75 4.63 0.01 -9.66
C PRO A 75 5.91 0.29 -8.87
N ILE A 76 6.34 1.55 -8.80
CA ILE A 76 7.52 1.98 -8.03
C ILE A 76 7.21 1.87 -6.54
N TYR A 77 6.06 2.38 -6.09
CA TYR A 77 5.63 2.28 -4.70
C TYR A 77 5.44 0.82 -4.25
N TRP A 78 4.91 -0.03 -5.14
CA TRP A 78 4.84 -1.46 -4.88
C TRP A 78 6.22 -2.12 -4.76
N ALA A 79 7.19 -1.75 -5.60
CA ALA A 79 8.56 -2.26 -5.50
C ALA A 79 9.23 -1.87 -4.17
N SER A 80 8.93 -0.68 -3.63
CA SER A 80 9.34 -0.27 -2.29
C SER A 80 8.75 -1.18 -1.21
N ALA A 81 7.46 -1.55 -1.31
CA ALA A 81 6.84 -2.52 -0.41
C ALA A 81 7.46 -3.92 -0.49
N ILE A 82 7.79 -4.40 -1.71
CA ILE A 82 8.50 -5.68 -1.88
C ILE A 82 9.89 -5.64 -1.23
N SER A 83 10.60 -4.53 -1.35
CA SER A 83 11.92 -4.36 -0.73
C SER A 83 11.84 -4.46 0.80
N LEU A 84 10.80 -3.89 1.40
CA LEU A 84 10.56 -3.94 2.85
C LEU A 84 10.42 -5.38 3.40
N ILE A 85 9.88 -6.32 2.62
CA ILE A 85 9.65 -7.70 3.08
C ILE A 85 10.73 -8.70 2.62
N THR A 86 11.60 -8.31 1.69
CA THR A 86 12.58 -9.23 1.07
C THR A 86 14.01 -9.04 1.57
N VAL A 87 14.35 -7.87 2.12
CA VAL A 87 15.71 -7.55 2.56
C VAL A 87 15.72 -6.83 3.91
N ASN A 88 16.80 -7.02 4.67
CA ASN A 88 17.03 -6.25 5.90
C ASN A 88 17.58 -4.86 5.54
N LEU A 89 16.84 -3.81 5.88
CA LEU A 89 17.13 -2.43 5.52
C LEU A 89 17.56 -1.61 6.73
N SER A 90 18.33 -0.55 6.49
CA SER A 90 18.65 0.42 7.55
C SER A 90 17.39 1.22 7.92
N LYS A 91 17.40 1.82 9.10
CA LYS A 91 16.29 2.66 9.58
C LYS A 91 15.96 3.80 8.62
N GLU A 92 16.98 4.41 8.04
CA GLU A 92 16.86 5.51 7.08
C GLU A 92 16.13 5.03 5.83
N VAL A 93 16.55 3.90 5.26
CA VAL A 93 15.91 3.34 4.07
C VAL A 93 14.47 2.91 4.36
N VAL A 94 14.20 2.27 5.51
CA VAL A 94 12.81 1.90 5.89
C VAL A 94 11.91 3.13 5.96
N LYS A 95 12.41 4.26 6.49
CA LYS A 95 11.65 5.52 6.54
C LYS A 95 11.38 6.09 5.15
N ASP A 96 12.34 6.00 4.23
CA ASP A 96 12.14 6.45 2.85
C ASP A 96 11.08 5.60 2.15
N LEU A 97 11.19 4.27 2.23
CA LEU A 97 10.21 3.35 1.63
C LEU A 97 8.82 3.45 2.30
N ARG A 98 8.75 3.83 3.58
CA ARG A 98 7.47 4.14 4.25
C ARG A 98 6.73 5.29 3.59
N ASN A 99 7.44 6.30 3.07
CA ASN A 99 6.81 7.41 2.35
C ASN A 99 6.20 6.94 1.02
N ASP A 100 6.88 6.02 0.32
CA ASP A 100 6.33 5.42 -0.91
C ASP A 100 5.05 4.62 -0.63
N VAL A 101 5.04 3.83 0.45
CA VAL A 101 3.85 3.08 0.89
C VAL A 101 2.72 4.04 1.24
N GLU A 102 3.00 5.13 1.95
CA GLU A 102 1.99 6.14 2.27
C GLU A 102 1.39 6.77 1.00
N GLU A 103 2.19 7.08 -0.02
CA GLU A 103 1.67 7.60 -1.28
C GLU A 103 0.75 6.59 -1.97
N LEU A 104 1.06 5.30 -1.93
CA LEU A 104 0.17 4.25 -2.44
C LEU A 104 -1.15 4.18 -1.67
N VAL A 105 -1.12 4.29 -0.34
CA VAL A 105 -2.33 4.34 0.50
C VAL A 105 -3.19 5.56 0.16
N LYS A 106 -2.57 6.76 0.05
CA LYS A 106 -3.28 8.00 -0.34
C LYS A 106 -3.96 7.89 -1.71
N ILE A 107 -3.37 7.15 -2.65
CA ILE A 107 -4.00 6.87 -3.96
C ILE A 107 -5.24 6.01 -3.75
N ALA A 108 -5.14 4.93 -2.97
CA ALA A 108 -6.27 4.06 -2.67
C ALA A 108 -7.42 4.83 -1.98
N ASP A 109 -7.11 5.65 -0.99
CA ASP A 109 -8.11 6.46 -0.27
C ASP A 109 -8.80 7.46 -1.19
N ARG A 110 -8.05 8.11 -2.08
CA ARG A 110 -8.61 9.06 -3.05
C ARG A 110 -9.62 8.38 -3.97
N GLU A 111 -9.30 7.18 -4.47
CA GLU A 111 -10.23 6.43 -5.30
C GLU A 111 -11.43 5.91 -4.49
N TYR A 112 -11.23 5.51 -3.24
CA TYR A 112 -12.31 5.09 -2.36
C TYR A 112 -13.30 6.23 -2.06
N ILE A 113 -12.81 7.43 -1.73
CA ILE A 113 -13.62 8.61 -1.49
C ILE A 113 -14.42 9.00 -2.73
N LYS A 114 -13.83 8.91 -3.93
CA LYS A 114 -14.55 9.16 -5.20
C LYS A 114 -15.74 8.21 -5.39
N VAL A 115 -15.63 6.96 -4.94
CA VAL A 115 -16.74 5.99 -5.00
C VAL A 115 -17.81 6.33 -3.96
N LEU A 116 -17.42 6.63 -2.72
CA LEU A 116 -18.37 7.00 -1.65
C LEU A 116 -19.17 8.27 -1.98
N GLY A 117 -18.53 9.29 -2.56
CA GLY A 117 -19.19 10.53 -2.96
C GLY A 117 -20.06 10.42 -4.22
N ARG A 118 -20.09 9.25 -4.88
CA ARG A 118 -20.94 8.94 -6.04
C ARG A 118 -22.14 8.05 -5.68
N GLY A 119 -22.32 7.74 -4.39
CA GLY A 119 -23.43 6.96 -3.84
C GLY A 119 -24.68 7.79 -3.54
#